data_AF-A0A4D4LET8-F1
#
_entry.id   AF-A0A4D4LET8-F1
#
_cell.length_a   1.000
_cell.length_b   1.000
_cell.length_c   1.000
_cell.angle_alpha   90.00
_cell.angle_beta   90.00
_cell.angle_gamma   90.00
#
_symmetry.space_group_name_H-M   'P 1'
#
loop_
_entity.id
_entity.type
_entity.pdbx_description
1 polymer ?
#
loop_
_entity_poly.entity_id
_entity_poly.type
_entity_poly.pdbx_seq_one_letter_code
_entity_poly.pdbx_strand_id
1 'polypeptide(L)' 'MSAPDAPIGRVDHGRLARLLGDPGCAWLLDRIRRRMERAEPLTGPVILAAPTDGERAAAERLLGRAPAAGAR' A
#
# COMPACT_ATOMS: atom_id res chain seq x y z
N MET A 1 0.74 -32.23 -15.71
CA MET A 1 1.95 -31.48 -15.34
C MET A 1 1.62 -30.00 -15.48
N SER A 2 1.26 -29.35 -14.37
CA SER A 2 1.02 -27.91 -14.33
C SER A 2 2.35 -27.18 -14.56
N ALA A 3 2.37 -26.24 -15.50
CA ALA A 3 3.53 -25.38 -15.71
C ALA A 3 3.83 -24.60 -14.41
N PRO A 4 5.08 -24.58 -13.94
CA PRO A 4 5.46 -23.75 -12.79
C PRO A 4 5.50 -22.29 -13.25
N ASP A 5 4.85 -21.43 -12.49
CA ASP A 5 5.13 -19.99 -12.41
C ASP A 5 5.04 -19.20 -13.73
N ALA A 6 3.83 -18.76 -14.10
CA ALA A 6 3.72 -17.56 -14.93
C ALA A 6 4.36 -16.41 -14.13
N PRO A 7 5.30 -15.62 -14.68
CA PRO A 7 5.93 -14.56 -13.92
C PRO A 7 4.85 -13.58 -13.51
N ILE A 8 4.56 -13.51 -12.21
CA ILE A 8 3.97 -12.33 -11.58
C ILE A 8 4.71 -11.12 -12.16
N GLY A 9 4.00 -10.36 -13.00
CA GLY A 9 4.61 -9.40 -13.92
C GLY A 9 5.66 -8.54 -13.22
N ARG A 10 6.81 -8.33 -13.88
CA ARG A 10 7.93 -7.52 -13.37
C ARG A 10 7.40 -6.29 -12.64
N VAL A 11 7.73 -6.19 -11.35
CA VAL A 11 7.35 -5.06 -10.51
C VAL A 11 7.89 -3.76 -11.14
N ASP A 12 6.99 -2.84 -11.47
CA ASP A 12 7.37 -1.52 -11.98
C ASP A 12 7.77 -0.61 -10.81
N HIS A 13 9.07 -0.60 -10.54
CA HIS A 13 9.66 0.24 -9.49
C HIS A 13 9.46 1.74 -9.72
N GLY A 14 9.41 2.19 -10.98
CA GLY A 14 9.20 3.61 -11.30
C GLY A 14 7.79 4.05 -10.96
N ARG A 15 6.80 3.22 -11.30
CA ARG A 15 5.41 3.44 -10.90
C ARG A 15 5.25 3.39 -9.37
N LEU A 16 5.88 2.43 -8.70
CA LEU A 16 5.85 2.35 -7.23
C LEU A 16 6.46 3.59 -6.58
N ALA A 17 7.61 4.06 -7.05
CA ALA A 17 8.25 5.26 -6.52
C ALA A 17 7.35 6.50 -6.68
N ARG A 18 6.63 6.62 -7.81
CA ARG A 18 5.67 7.70 -8.03
C ARG A 18 4.45 7.61 -7.13
N LEU A 19 3.87 6.42 -6.95
CA LEU A 19 2.68 6.23 -6.13
C LEU A 19 2.98 6.38 -4.64
N LEU A 20 4.04 5.74 -4.16
CA LEU A 20 4.44 5.78 -2.75
C LEU A 20 5.13 7.10 -2.38
N GLY A 21 5.72 7.80 -3.34
CA GLY A 21 6.30 9.14 -3.15
C GLY A 21 5.25 10.26 -3.04
N ASP A 22 3.97 9.96 -3.24
CA ASP A 22 2.88 10.92 -3.00
C ASP A 22 2.80 11.28 -1.50
N PRO A 23 2.72 12.57 -1.12
CA PRO A 23 2.60 12.98 0.27
C PRO A 23 1.41 12.33 1.01
N GLY A 24 0.32 12.01 0.31
CA GLY A 24 -0.83 11.29 0.84
C GLY A 24 -0.56 9.82 1.18
N CYS A 25 0.58 9.26 0.75
CA CYS A 25 1.05 7.93 1.14
C CYS A 25 2.09 7.96 2.28
N ALA A 26 2.52 9.13 2.76
CA ALA A 26 3.58 9.26 3.75
C ALA A 26 3.27 8.49 5.05
N TRP A 27 2.03 8.54 5.53
CA TRP A 27 1.57 7.81 6.72
C TRP A 27 1.73 6.28 6.58
N LEU A 28 1.53 5.76 5.37
CA LEU A 28 1.62 4.32 5.09
C LEU A 28 3.08 3.89 5.09
N LEU A 29 3.95 4.66 4.43
CA LEU A 29 5.39 4.42 4.44
C LEU A 29 5.96 4.44 5.85
N ASP A 30 5.60 5.45 6.63
CA ASP A 30 6.00 5.59 8.03
C ASP A 30 5.55 4.38 8.88
N ARG A 31 4.32 3.89 8.69
CA ARG A 31 3.85 2.67 9.35
C ARG A 31 4.59 1.40 8.89
N ILE A 32 4.85 1.25 7.59
CA ILE A 32 5.61 0.10 7.05
C ILE A 32 7.01 0.08 7.65
N ARG A 33 7.70 1.24 7.69
CA ARG A 33 9.02 1.38 8.28
C ARG A 33 9.03 0.94 9.75
N ARG A 34 8.08 1.42 10.55
CA ARG A 34 7.91 0.98 11.95
C ARG A 34 7.72 -0.53 12.09
N ARG A 35 6.94 -1.16 11.20
CA ARG A 35 6.76 -2.63 11.24
C ARG A 35 8.05 -3.35 10.89
N MET A 36 8.77 -2.90 9.86
CA MET A 36 10.06 -3.48 9.48
C MET A 36 11.09 -3.36 10.59
N GLU A 37 11.18 -2.20 11.25
CA GLU A 37 12.04 -1.95 12.40
C GLU A 37 11.74 -2.92 13.56
N ARG A 38 10.48 -3.36 13.68
CA ARG A 38 10.01 -4.30 14.70
C ARG A 38 10.00 -5.76 14.23
N ALA A 39 10.51 -6.04 13.02
CA ALA A 39 10.41 -7.34 12.36
C ALA A 39 8.96 -7.90 12.31
N GLU A 40 7.97 -7.01 12.31
CA GLU A 40 6.56 -7.38 12.22
C GLU A 40 6.16 -7.67 10.76
N PRO A 41 5.22 -8.61 10.52
CA PRO A 41 4.72 -8.89 9.19
C PRO A 41 4.15 -7.65 8.50
N LEU A 42 4.54 -7.42 7.24
CA LEU A 42 3.97 -6.39 6.36
C LEU A 42 2.67 -6.82 5.70
N THR A 43 1.95 -7.74 6.33
CA THR A 43 0.68 -8.28 5.87
C THR A 43 -0.47 -7.74 6.73
N GLY A 44 -1.68 -8.02 6.28
CA GLY A 44 -2.90 -7.64 6.99
C GLY A 44 -3.36 -6.20 6.74
N PRO A 45 -4.55 -5.87 7.25
CA PRO A 45 -5.17 -4.58 7.01
C PRO A 45 -4.42 -3.46 7.73
N VAL A 46 -4.53 -2.26 7.17
CA VAL A 46 -3.99 -1.04 7.75
C VAL A 46 -5.11 -0.01 7.80
N ILE A 47 -5.39 0.51 8.99
CA ILE A 47 -6.47 1.46 9.24
C ILE A 47 -5.87 2.83 9.55
N LEU A 48 -6.29 3.84 8.80
CA LEU A 48 -6.02 5.25 9.09
C LEU A 48 -7.30 5.88 9.63
N ALA A 49 -7.23 6.46 10.83
CA ALA A 49 -8.37 7.14 11.45
C ALA A 49 -8.53 8.53 10.84
N ALA A 50 -9.76 8.88 10.43
CA ALA A 50 -10.11 10.19 9.85
C ALA A 50 -9.16 10.65 8.71
N PRO A 51 -9.02 9.87 7.62
CA PRO A 51 -8.15 10.23 6.51
C PRO A 51 -8.61 11.52 5.84
N THR A 52 -7.66 12.37 5.50
CA THR A 52 -7.87 13.52 4.62
C THR A 52 -8.26 13.06 3.22
N ASP A 53 -8.84 13.96 2.42
CA ASP A 53 -9.21 13.66 1.04
C ASP A 53 -7.99 13.30 0.18
N GLY A 54 -6.85 13.94 0.43
CA GLY A 54 -5.58 13.64 -0.23
C GLY A 54 -5.09 12.21 0.06
N GLU A 55 -5.13 11.78 1.33
CA GLU A 55 -4.73 10.43 1.73
C GLU A 55 -5.67 9.36 1.16
N ARG A 56 -6.98 9.64 1.12
CA ARG A 56 -7.97 8.73 0.53
C ARG A 56 -7.73 8.57 -0.97
N ALA A 57 -7.55 9.69 -1.68
CA ALA A 57 -7.29 9.67 -3.11
C ALA A 57 -5.95 8.98 -3.44
N ALA A 58 -4.92 9.16 -2.61
CA ALA A 58 -3.64 8.46 -2.77
C ALA A 58 -3.80 6.95 -2.57
N ALA A 59 -4.56 6.51 -1.55
CA ALA A 59 -4.87 5.11 -1.33
C ALA A 59 -5.69 4.50 -2.49
N GLU A 60 -6.64 5.23 -3.06
CA GLU A 60 -7.39 4.82 -4.25
C GLU A 60 -6.47 4.57 -5.45
N ARG A 61 -5.56 5.51 -5.73
CA ARG A 61 -4.56 5.38 -6.81
C ARG A 61 -3.63 4.19 -6.60
N LEU A 62 -3.21 3.95 -5.35
CA LEU A 62 -2.34 2.84 -4.99
C LEU A 62 -3.04 1.48 -5.16
N LEU A 63 -4.29 1.37 -4.71
CA LEU A 63 -5.07 0.13 -4.73
C LEU A 63 -5.73 -0.14 -6.09
N GLY A 64 -5.88 0.87 -6.94
CA GLY A 64 -6.68 0.81 -8.17
C GLY A 64 -8.18 0.66 -7.92
N ARG A 65 -8.63 0.85 -6.68
CA ARG A 65 -10.03 0.77 -6.24
C ARG A 65 -10.25 1.59 -4.98
N ALA A 66 -11.52 1.89 -4.68
CA ALA A 66 -11.90 2.53 -3.42
C ALA A 66 -11.41 1.72 -2.19
N PRO A 67 -10.73 2.37 -1.22
CA PRO A 67 -10.47 1.81 0.09
C PRO A 67 -11.77 1.40 0.77
N ALA A 68 -11.73 0.30 1.53
CA ALA A 68 -12.87 -0.07 2.35
C ALA A 68 -13.09 1.01 3.44
N ALA A 69 -14.35 1.38 3.67
CA ALA A 69 -14.71 2.12 4.88
C ALA A 69 -14.46 1.17 6.06
N GLY A 70 -13.38 1.37 6.80
CA GLY A 70 -12.97 0.44 7.85
C GLY A 70 -14.12 0.15 8.82
N ALA A 71 -14.51 -1.12 8.94
CA ALA A 71 -15.34 -1.56 10.05
C ALA A 71 -14.47 -1.52 11.31
N ARG A 72 -14.96 -0.81 12.34
CA ARG A 72 -14.22 -0.56 13.58
C ARG A 72 -14.15 -1.82 14.44
#